data_AF-A0A348XJ04-F1
#
_entry.id   AF-A0A348XJ04-F1
#
_cell.length_a   1.000
_cell.length_b   1.000
_cell.length_c   1.000
_cell.angle_alpha   90.00
_cell.angle_beta   90.00
_cell.angle_gamma   90.00
#
_symmetry.space_group_name_H-M   'P 1'
#
loop_
_entity.id
_entity.type
_entity.pdbx_description
1 polymer ?
#
loop_
_entity_poly.entity_id
_entity_poly.type
_entity_poly.pdbx_seq_one_letter_code
_entity_poly.pdbx_strand_id
1 'polypeptide(L)'
;MSDIADDLIARYPALVAVREPLLEAAEMLLTCYHASGLIMTCGNGGSAADSAHIVAELRKGFLSMRPLTAEETARFASLSAEDQALYARLQRGIRAVNLAEASGINTAVANDQGAVGATAGAQCKLGAVGVAISGGVTTHGFSLNVSRR
;
A
#
# COMPACT_ATOMS: atom_id res chain seq x y z
N MET A 1 15.12 -0.10 13.46
CA MET A 1 13.76 0.48 13.45
C MET A 1 13.52 1.44 14.61
N SER A 2 13.98 1.12 15.83
CA SER A 2 13.93 2.04 16.98
C SER A 2 14.47 3.43 16.63
N ASP A 3 15.65 3.50 16.02
CA ASP A 3 16.33 4.75 15.67
C ASP A 3 15.47 5.70 14.80
N ILE A 4 14.77 5.17 13.79
CA ILE A 4 13.90 5.96 12.90
C ILE A 4 12.64 6.46 13.63
N ALA A 5 12.06 5.61 14.49
CA ALA A 5 10.88 5.98 15.27
C ALA A 5 11.24 7.03 16.34
N ASP A 6 12.41 6.88 16.96
CA ASP A 6 12.93 7.80 17.97
C ASP A 6 13.24 9.17 17.33
N ASP A 7 13.86 9.20 16.14
CA ASP A 7 14.06 10.42 15.33
C ASP A 7 12.74 11.09 14.91
N LEU A 8 11.71 10.31 14.60
CA LEU A 8 10.39 10.83 14.28
C LEU A 8 9.73 11.47 15.51
N ILE A 9 9.78 10.80 16.66
CA ILE A 9 9.20 11.29 17.91
C ILE A 9 9.96 12.52 18.43
N ALA A 10 11.29 12.57 18.27
CA ALA A 10 12.08 13.74 18.61
C ALA A 10 11.62 14.98 17.82
N ARG A 11 11.28 14.81 16.54
CA ARG A 11 10.73 15.88 15.69
C ARG A 11 9.26 16.19 15.98
N TYR A 12 8.48 15.19 16.38
CA TYR A 12 7.05 15.30 16.67
C TYR A 12 6.72 14.65 18.03
N PRO A 13 6.97 15.34 19.16
CA PRO A 13 6.81 14.76 20.49
C PRO A 13 5.39 14.25 20.79
N ALA A 14 4.37 14.81 20.13
CA ALA A 14 2.98 14.35 20.24
C ALA A 14 2.78 12.87 19.82
N LEU A 15 3.70 12.31 19.02
CA LEU A 15 3.63 10.92 18.56
C LEU A 15 4.13 9.90 19.59
N VAL A 16 4.66 10.34 20.74
CA VAL A 16 5.17 9.42 21.78
C VAL A 16 4.09 8.42 22.23
N ALA A 17 2.83 8.86 22.29
CA ALA A 17 1.70 8.03 22.69
C ALA A 17 1.39 6.87 21.72
N VAL A 18 1.87 6.96 20.47
CA VAL A 18 1.66 5.95 19.43
C VAL A 18 2.96 5.28 19.00
N ARG A 19 4.04 5.39 19.79
CA ARG A 19 5.35 4.79 19.47
C ARG A 19 5.26 3.28 19.22
N GLU A 20 4.70 2.53 20.17
CA GLU A 20 4.62 1.07 20.04
C GLU A 20 3.69 0.66 18.88
N PRO A 21 2.46 1.21 18.74
CA PRO A 21 1.64 0.96 17.56
C PRO A 21 2.32 1.28 16.22
N LEU A 22 3.14 2.34 16.17
CA LEU A 22 3.90 2.70 14.98
C LEU A 22 4.94 1.64 14.63
N LEU A 23 5.68 1.15 15.63
CA LEU A 23 6.70 0.10 15.44
C LEU A 23 6.06 -1.23 15.03
N GLU A 24 4.94 -1.60 15.65
CA GLU A 24 4.16 -2.79 15.28
C GLU A 24 3.67 -2.71 13.83
N ALA A 25 3.11 -1.57 13.42
CA ALA A 25 2.67 -1.37 12.04
C ALA A 25 3.83 -1.45 11.04
N ALA A 26 4.99 -0.89 11.38
CA ALA A 26 6.19 -0.99 10.54
C ALA A 26 6.67 -2.46 10.41
N GLU A 27 6.67 -3.21 11.51
CA GLU A 27 7.07 -4.62 11.50
C GLU A 27 6.11 -5.50 10.69
N MET A 28 4.81 -5.24 10.77
CA MET A 28 3.82 -5.93 9.93
C MET A 28 4.08 -5.69 8.43
N LEU A 29 4.40 -4.46 8.04
CA LEU A 29 4.72 -4.12 6.65
C LEU A 29 6.00 -4.82 6.18
N LEU A 30 7.04 -4.84 7.01
CA LEU A 30 8.29 -5.53 6.70
C LEU A 30 8.11 -7.04 6.59
N THR A 31 7.40 -7.64 7.54
CA THR A 31 7.06 -9.07 7.52
C THR A 31 6.30 -9.43 6.25
N CYS A 32 5.29 -8.63 5.88
CA CYS A 32 4.54 -8.82 4.64
C CYS A 32 5.45 -8.71 3.42
N TYR A 33 6.31 -7.68 3.36
CA TYR A 33 7.27 -7.51 2.26
C TYR A 33 8.23 -8.70 2.12
N HIS A 34 8.84 -9.16 3.22
CA HIS A 34 9.78 -10.28 3.22
C HIS A 34 9.12 -11.62 2.85
N ALA A 35 7.85 -11.80 3.23
CA ALA A 35 7.04 -12.93 2.78
C ALA A 35 6.58 -12.81 1.31
N SER A 36 7.06 -11.80 0.58
CA SER A 36 6.59 -11.45 -0.76
C SER A 36 5.07 -11.26 -0.81
N GLY A 37 4.47 -10.75 0.26
CA GLY A 37 3.04 -10.48 0.44
C GLY A 37 2.53 -9.28 -0.36
N LEU A 38 1.23 -9.02 -0.26
CA LEU A 38 0.56 -7.88 -0.88
C LEU A 38 0.07 -6.96 0.23
N ILE A 39 0.56 -5.72 0.23
CA ILE A 39 0.08 -4.67 1.12
C ILE A 39 -1.18 -4.06 0.50
N MET A 40 -2.28 -4.04 1.24
CA MET A 40 -3.50 -3.36 0.79
C MET A 40 -3.78 -2.18 1.69
N THR A 41 -4.04 -1.01 1.11
CA THR A 41 -4.53 0.16 1.83
C THR A 41 -5.95 0.47 1.39
N CYS A 42 -6.71 1.10 2.27
CA CYS A 42 -8.04 1.57 1.96
C CYS A 42 -8.45 2.72 2.88
N GLY A 43 -9.38 3.53 2.39
CA GLY A 43 -9.94 4.66 3.09
C GLY A 43 -11.08 5.28 2.29
N ASN A 44 -11.85 6.16 2.93
CA ASN A 44 -12.90 6.93 2.28
C ASN A 44 -12.55 8.42 2.29
N GLY A 45 -13.00 9.16 1.27
CA GLY A 45 -12.79 10.61 1.19
C GLY A 45 -11.30 10.96 1.28
N GLY A 46 -10.91 11.80 2.24
CA GLY A 46 -9.51 12.18 2.47
C GLY A 46 -8.58 10.97 2.70
N SER A 47 -8.99 9.99 3.50
CA SER A 47 -8.18 8.78 3.74
C SER A 47 -7.95 7.95 2.48
N ALA A 48 -8.82 8.05 1.47
CA ALA A 48 -8.62 7.38 0.19
C ALA A 48 -7.42 7.98 -0.57
N ALA A 49 -7.26 9.30 -0.48
CA ALA A 49 -6.13 10.03 -1.06
C ALA A 49 -4.83 9.70 -0.31
N ASP A 50 -4.86 9.66 1.02
CA ASP A 50 -3.68 9.25 1.81
C ASP A 50 -3.28 7.79 1.53
N SER A 51 -4.27 6.91 1.42
CA SER A 51 -4.05 5.51 1.01
C SER A 51 -3.40 5.41 -0.37
N ALA A 52 -3.86 6.23 -1.33
CA ALA A 52 -3.27 6.30 -2.67
C ALA A 52 -1.82 6.76 -2.59
N HIS A 53 -1.56 7.81 -1.80
CA HIS A 53 -0.22 8.35 -1.62
C HIS A 53 0.74 7.32 -1.01
N ILE A 54 0.34 6.63 0.06
CA ILE A 54 1.14 5.57 0.68
C ILE A 54 1.49 4.48 -0.34
N VAL A 55 0.52 4.01 -1.12
CA VAL A 55 0.78 2.99 -2.15
C VAL A 55 1.73 3.49 -3.23
N ALA A 56 1.62 4.75 -3.66
CA ALA A 56 2.53 5.34 -4.63
C ALA A 56 3.97 5.44 -4.10
N GLU A 57 4.14 5.83 -2.84
CA GLU A 57 5.43 5.89 -2.15
C GLU A 57 6.08 4.50 -2.01
N LEU A 58 5.29 3.47 -1.67
CA LEU A 58 5.79 2.09 -1.58
C LEU A 58 6.22 1.53 -2.94
N ARG A 59 5.48 1.88 -4.00
CA ARG A 59 5.75 1.38 -5.35
C ARG A 59 6.96 2.04 -6.01
N LYS A 60 7.22 3.33 -5.74
CA LYS A 60 8.37 4.03 -6.33
C LYS A 60 9.70 3.55 -5.73
N GLY A 61 10.80 3.73 -6.45
CA GLY A 61 12.14 3.35 -6.00
C GLY A 61 12.75 4.29 -4.94
N PHE A 62 12.41 5.58 -5.01
CA PHE A 62 12.94 6.66 -4.17
C PHE A 62 14.46 6.52 -3.90
N LEU A 63 14.87 6.19 -2.66
CA LEU A 63 16.27 6.06 -2.25
C LEU A 63 16.86 4.66 -2.41
N SER A 64 16.03 3.66 -2.71
CA SER A 64 16.43 2.27 -2.86
C SER A 64 15.97 1.75 -4.22
N MET A 65 16.83 1.94 -5.23
CA MET A 65 16.60 1.40 -6.56
C MET A 65 16.41 -0.12 -6.50
N ARG A 66 15.37 -0.61 -7.19
CA ARG A 66 15.05 -2.04 -7.26
C ARG A 66 15.03 -2.45 -8.73
N PRO A 67 16.17 -2.56 -9.42
CA PRO A 67 16.19 -2.93 -10.84
C PRO A 67 15.63 -4.33 -11.06
N LEU A 68 15.25 -4.62 -12.30
CA LEU A 68 14.93 -5.97 -12.74
C LEU A 68 16.15 -6.90 -12.58
N THR A 69 15.91 -8.18 -12.37
CA THR A 69 16.97 -9.20 -12.33
C THR A 69 17.53 -9.43 -13.73
N ALA A 70 18.73 -10.01 -13.83
CA ALA A 70 19.32 -10.39 -15.12
C ALA A 70 18.40 -11.33 -15.93
N GLU A 71 17.69 -12.22 -15.25
CA GLU A 71 16.70 -13.11 -15.86
C GLU A 71 15.50 -12.34 -16.43
N GLU A 72 14.94 -11.40 -15.66
CA GLU A 72 13.85 -10.53 -16.12
C GLU A 72 14.29 -9.67 -17.31
N THR A 73 15.51 -9.10 -17.25
CA THR A 73 16.08 -8.30 -18.34
C THR A 73 16.32 -9.12 -19.60
N ALA A 74 16.75 -10.39 -19.48
CA ALA A 74 17.00 -11.27 -20.62
C ALA A 74 15.73 -11.53 -21.45
N ARG A 75 14.53 -11.41 -20.86
CA ARG A 75 13.25 -11.56 -21.58
C ARG A 75 13.03 -10.47 -22.64
N PHE A 76 13.77 -9.38 -22.56
CA PHE A 76 13.69 -8.25 -23.50
C PHE A 76 14.83 -8.23 -24.51
N ALA A 77 15.72 -9.23 -24.50
CA ALA A 77 16.92 -9.25 -25.35
C ALA A 77 16.62 -9.26 -26.86
N SER A 78 15.43 -9.73 -27.26
CA SER A 78 14.99 -9.75 -28.66
C SER A 78 14.30 -8.45 -29.12
N LEU A 79 14.09 -7.48 -28.22
CA LEU A 79 13.43 -6.22 -28.55
C LEU A 79 14.40 -5.21 -29.17
N SER A 80 13.84 -4.13 -29.72
CA SER A 80 14.65 -3.04 -30.28
C SER A 80 15.54 -2.37 -29.23
N ALA A 81 16.58 -1.66 -29.66
CA ALA A 81 17.44 -0.92 -28.74
C ALA A 81 16.68 0.17 -27.96
N GLU A 82 15.67 0.78 -28.57
CA GLU A 82 14.79 1.76 -27.92
C GLU A 82 13.95 1.11 -26.82
N ASP A 83 13.35 -0.05 -27.10
CA ASP A 83 12.60 -0.81 -26.12
C ASP A 83 13.50 -1.27 -24.96
N GLN A 84 14.69 -1.80 -25.26
CA GLN A 84 15.64 -2.22 -24.23
C GLN A 84 16.03 -1.05 -23.31
N ALA A 85 16.21 0.15 -23.85
CA ALA A 85 16.47 1.36 -23.06
C ALA A 85 15.27 1.76 -22.19
N LEU A 86 14.03 1.59 -22.67
CA LEU A 86 12.82 1.79 -21.88
C LEU A 86 12.72 0.78 -20.73
N TYR A 87 12.90 -0.52 -21.01
CA TYR A 87 12.81 -1.59 -20.03
C TYR A 87 13.93 -1.51 -18.97
N ALA A 88 15.11 -1.00 -19.32
CA ALA A 88 16.20 -0.75 -18.37
C ALA A 88 15.86 0.30 -17.30
N ARG A 89 14.84 1.15 -17.54
CA ARG A 89 14.35 2.14 -16.56
C ARG A 89 13.30 1.57 -15.61
N LEU A 90 12.79 0.37 -15.87
CA LEU A 90 11.82 -0.28 -15.01
C LEU A 90 12.45 -0.69 -13.68
N GLN A 91 11.61 -0.70 -12.66
CA GLN A 91 11.98 -1.14 -11.33
C GLN A 91 10.91 -2.06 -10.77
N ARG A 92 11.36 -3.02 -9.97
CA ARG A 92 10.52 -3.83 -9.10
C ARG A 92 9.92 -2.94 -8.02
N GLY A 93 8.62 -3.01 -7.84
CA GLY A 93 7.89 -2.31 -6.80
C GLY A 93 7.64 -3.19 -5.57
N ILE A 94 7.43 -2.58 -4.41
CA ILE A 94 6.73 -3.27 -3.32
C ILE A 94 5.30 -3.55 -3.82
N ARG A 95 4.81 -4.78 -3.62
CA ARG A 95 3.44 -5.15 -4.00
C ARG A 95 2.48 -4.46 -3.05
N ALA A 96 1.93 -3.33 -3.47
CA ALA A 96 0.97 -2.56 -2.69
C ALA A 96 -0.22 -2.14 -3.57
N VAL A 97 -1.45 -2.11 -3.07
CA VAL A 97 -2.65 -1.65 -3.81
C VAL A 97 -3.56 -0.79 -2.94
N ASN A 98 -4.14 0.26 -3.53
CA ASN A 98 -5.18 1.05 -2.88
C ASN A 98 -6.56 0.55 -3.34
N LEU A 99 -7.33 -0.03 -2.42
CA LEU A 99 -8.65 -0.57 -2.74
C LEU A 99 -9.66 0.55 -3.06
N ALA A 100 -9.44 1.77 -2.59
CA ALA A 100 -10.34 2.89 -2.89
C ALA A 100 -10.29 3.30 -4.38
N GLU A 101 -9.18 3.06 -5.08
CA GLU A 101 -9.00 3.41 -6.49
C GLU A 101 -9.45 2.31 -7.45
N ALA A 102 -9.83 1.13 -6.94
CA ALA A 102 -10.33 0.03 -7.72
C ALA A 102 -11.81 0.24 -8.12
N SER A 103 -12.11 1.35 -8.81
CA SER A 103 -13.47 1.81 -9.11
C SER A 103 -14.35 0.72 -9.73
N GLY A 104 -13.85 -0.01 -10.74
CA GLY A 104 -14.59 -1.11 -11.37
C GLY A 104 -14.90 -2.28 -10.43
N ILE A 105 -13.98 -2.62 -9.52
CA ILE A 105 -14.22 -3.66 -8.50
C ILE A 105 -15.24 -3.14 -7.48
N ASN A 106 -15.08 -1.91 -7.01
CA ASN A 106 -15.95 -1.30 -6.02
C ASN A 106 -17.38 -1.15 -6.53
N THR A 107 -17.59 -0.77 -7.79
CA THR A 107 -18.93 -0.68 -8.40
C THR A 107 -19.56 -2.05 -8.59
N ALA A 108 -18.80 -3.04 -9.06
CA ALA A 108 -19.29 -4.42 -9.19
C ALA A 108 -19.71 -5.01 -7.84
N VAL A 109 -18.89 -4.82 -6.79
CA VAL A 109 -19.25 -5.26 -5.42
C VAL A 109 -20.46 -4.50 -4.88
N ALA A 110 -20.51 -3.18 -5.10
CA ALA A 110 -21.63 -2.35 -4.66
C ALA A 110 -22.95 -2.75 -5.34
N ASN A 111 -22.91 -3.20 -6.59
CA ASN A 111 -24.09 -3.68 -7.31
C ASN A 111 -24.72 -4.91 -6.64
N ASP A 112 -23.89 -5.85 -6.18
CA ASP A 112 -24.37 -7.10 -5.58
C ASP A 112 -24.66 -6.99 -4.08
N GLN A 113 -23.89 -6.16 -3.36
CA GLN A 113 -23.82 -6.17 -1.89
C GLN A 113 -24.13 -4.82 -1.24
N GLY A 114 -24.42 -3.79 -2.04
CA GLY A 114 -24.62 -2.42 -1.57
C GLY A 114 -23.30 -1.67 -1.32
N ALA A 115 -23.36 -0.33 -1.42
CA ALA A 115 -22.19 0.55 -1.35
C ALA A 115 -21.44 0.50 0.00
N VAL A 116 -22.13 0.16 1.09
CA VAL A 116 -21.55 0.07 2.45
C VAL A 116 -20.59 -1.13 2.59
N GLY A 117 -20.64 -2.10 1.67
CA GLY A 117 -19.74 -3.27 1.67
C GLY A 117 -18.60 -3.20 0.66
N ALA A 118 -18.53 -2.18 -0.20
CA ALA A 118 -17.69 -2.23 -1.41
C ALA A 118 -16.20 -2.44 -1.12
N THR A 119 -15.63 -1.69 -0.18
CA THR A 119 -14.19 -1.73 0.14
C THR A 119 -13.82 -2.96 0.99
N ALA A 120 -14.59 -3.29 2.03
CA ALA A 120 -14.41 -4.51 2.82
C ALA A 120 -14.64 -5.79 2.01
N GLY A 121 -15.63 -5.78 1.10
CA GLY A 121 -15.91 -6.87 0.17
C GLY A 121 -14.80 -7.06 -0.87
N ALA A 122 -14.22 -5.97 -1.38
CA ALA A 122 -13.02 -6.04 -2.21
C ALA A 122 -11.82 -6.63 -1.45
N GLN A 123 -11.61 -6.23 -0.18
CA GLN A 123 -10.53 -6.74 0.67
C GLN A 123 -10.65 -8.25 0.93
N CYS A 124 -11.84 -8.74 1.26
CA CYS A 124 -12.09 -10.18 1.51
C CYS A 124 -11.86 -11.05 0.28
N LYS A 125 -12.09 -10.55 -0.94
CA LYS A 125 -11.96 -11.32 -2.19
C LYS A 125 -10.53 -11.39 -2.73
N LEU A 126 -9.63 -10.49 -2.30
CA LEU A 126 -8.25 -10.40 -2.76
C LEU A 126 -7.24 -11.18 -1.89
N GLY A 127 -7.63 -11.62 -0.68
CA GLY A 127 -6.86 -12.57 0.14
C GLY A 127 -5.43 -12.11 0.49
N ALA A 128 -5.27 -10.99 1.19
CA ALA A 128 -3.97 -10.57 1.71
C ALA A 128 -4.05 -9.82 3.05
N VAL A 129 -2.89 -9.61 3.67
CA VAL A 129 -2.71 -8.78 4.88
C VAL A 129 -2.96 -7.31 4.48
N GLY A 130 -4.11 -6.78 4.90
CA GLY A 130 -4.46 -5.39 4.66
C GLY A 130 -4.00 -4.49 5.80
N VAL A 131 -3.38 -3.36 5.47
CA VAL A 131 -3.26 -2.23 6.40
C VAL A 131 -4.50 -1.38 6.22
N ALA A 132 -5.47 -1.59 7.10
CA ALA A 132 -6.65 -0.75 7.16
C ALA A 132 -6.30 0.57 7.83
N ILE A 133 -6.36 1.68 7.09
CA ILE A 133 -6.26 3.03 7.66
C ILE A 133 -7.66 3.45 8.12
N SER A 134 -8.20 2.73 9.11
CA SER A 134 -9.52 2.98 9.69
C SER A 134 -9.40 3.42 11.15
N GLY A 135 -8.86 4.61 11.38
CA GLY A 135 -8.80 5.12 12.76
C GLY A 135 -8.23 6.50 13.01
N GLY A 136 -8.11 7.38 12.01
CA GLY A 136 -7.56 8.71 12.28
C GLY A 136 -7.61 9.76 11.16
N VAL A 137 -7.93 9.38 9.92
CA VAL A 137 -8.02 10.34 8.80
C VAL A 137 -9.37 10.30 8.09
N THR A 138 -10.37 9.67 8.70
CA THR A 138 -11.75 9.83 8.23
C THR A 138 -12.25 11.13 8.85
N THR A 139 -12.77 12.06 8.04
CA THR A 139 -13.29 13.35 8.53
C THR A 139 -14.42 13.20 9.56
N HIS A 140 -14.92 11.98 9.81
CA HIS A 140 -16.03 11.70 10.72
C HIS A 140 -15.88 10.41 11.57
N GLY A 141 -14.72 9.76 11.64
CA GLY A 141 -14.47 8.62 12.55
C GLY A 141 -15.24 7.31 12.30
N PHE A 142 -16.22 7.25 11.38
CA PHE A 142 -17.14 6.11 11.23
C PHE A 142 -17.24 5.58 9.79
N SER A 143 -16.18 4.94 9.30
CA SER A 143 -16.26 4.16 8.05
C SER A 143 -16.70 2.72 8.34
N LEU A 144 -17.97 2.40 8.03
CA LEU A 144 -18.58 1.06 8.19
C LEU A 144 -18.00 0.02 7.21
N ASN A 145 -17.37 0.47 6.12
CA ASN A 145 -16.92 -0.34 4.99
C ASN A 145 -15.41 -0.69 5.03
N VAL A 146 -14.70 -0.39 6.12
CA VAL A 146 -13.30 -0.78 6.31
C VAL A 146 -13.21 -1.83 7.40
N SER A 147 -12.68 -3.01 7.08
CA SER A 147 -12.49 -4.09 8.05
C SER A 147 -11.56 -3.64 9.18
N ARG A 148 -11.94 -3.95 10.44
CA ARG A 148 -11.16 -3.62 11.66
C ARG A 148 -10.30 -4.78 12.17
N ARG A 149 -10.03 -5.79 11.32
CA ARG A 149 -9.24 -6.97 11.71
C ARG A 149 -7.80 -6.81 11.30
#